data_AF-A0A6V8D847-F1
#
_entry.id   AF-A0A6V8D847-F1
#
_cell.length_a   1.000
_cell.length_b   1.000
_cell.length_c   1.000
_cell.angle_alpha   90.00
_cell.angle_beta   90.00
_cell.angle_gamma   90.00
#
_symmetry.space_group_name_H-M   'P 1'
#
loop_
_entity.id
_entity.type
_entity.pdbx_description
1 polymer ?
#
loop_
_entity_poly.entity_id
_entity_poly.type
_entity_poly.pdbx_seq_one_letter_code
_entity_poly.pdbx_strand_id
1 'polypeptide(L)' 'MVGLFSRTVVAATVRMPKWFVGWVSRRYVAGPTLDDAVRVMQRLSDEGACFTVDVLGE' A
#
# COMPACT_ATOMS: atom_id res chain seq x y z
N MET A 1 1.54 28.42 -11.29
CA MET A 1 2.70 28.44 -10.36
C MET A 1 2.28 27.66 -9.13
N VAL A 2 2.95 26.57 -8.76
CA VAL A 2 2.57 25.76 -7.59
C VAL A 2 2.83 26.57 -6.31
N GLY A 3 1.79 26.82 -5.52
CA GLY A 3 1.87 27.65 -4.31
C GLY A 3 2.76 27.05 -3.21
N LEU A 4 3.21 27.88 -2.27
CA LEU A 4 4.12 27.47 -1.19
C LEU A 4 3.54 26.31 -0.36
N PHE A 5 2.24 26.34 -0.06
CA PHE A 5 1.55 25.28 0.67
C PHE A 5 1.67 23.91 -0.02
N SER A 6 1.37 23.84 -1.32
CA SER A 6 1.47 22.59 -2.08
C SER A 6 2.90 22.04 -2.11
N ARG A 7 3.91 22.92 -2.21
CA ARG A 7 5.33 22.51 -2.13
C ARG A 7 5.68 21.91 -0.77
N THR A 8 5.19 22.50 0.32
CA THR A 8 5.42 21.99 1.68
C THR A 8 4.78 20.61 1.88
N VAL A 9 3.56 20.41 1.38
CA VAL A 9 2.87 19.11 1.45
C VAL A 9 3.68 18.03 0.73
N VAL A 10 4.13 18.30 -0.50
CA VAL A 10 4.95 17.34 -1.28
C VAL A 10 6.30 17.06 -0.60
N ALA A 11 6.93 18.09 -0.02
CA ALA A 11 8.19 17.91 0.69
C ALA A 11 8.03 17.03 1.94
N ALA A 12 6.89 17.13 2.63
CA ALA A 12 6.58 16.28 3.77
C ALA A 12 6.48 14.80 3.38
N THR A 13 5.92 14.48 2.20
CA THR A 13 5.80 13.10 1.70
C THR A 13 7.15 12.41 1.54
N VAL A 14 8.17 13.14 1.06
CA VAL A 14 9.55 12.62 0.89
C VAL A 14 10.21 12.28 2.24
N ARG A 15 9.77 12.92 3.34
CA ARG A 15 10.34 12.73 4.68
C ARG A 15 9.49 11.85 5.59
N MET A 16 8.46 11.19 5.06
CA MET A 16 7.62 10.32 5.88
C MET A 16 8.41 9.12 6.41
N PRO A 17 8.34 8.81 7.71
CA PRO A 17 8.99 7.64 8.27
C PRO A 17 8.40 6.35 7.70
N LYS A 18 9.26 5.36 7.41
CA LYS A 18 8.84 4.05 6.87
C LYS A 18 7.81 3.33 7.75
N TRP A 19 7.95 3.44 9.07
CA TRP A 19 7.00 2.84 10.02
C TRP A 19 5.60 3.46 9.90
N PHE A 20 5.50 4.76 9.63
CA PHE A 20 4.23 5.46 9.46
C PHE A 20 3.57 5.03 8.16
N VAL A 21 4.32 5.02 7.06
CA VAL A 21 3.83 4.56 5.76
C VAL A 21 3.35 3.12 5.84
N GLY A 22 4.13 2.21 6.45
CA GLY A 22 3.73 0.82 6.63
C GLY A 22 2.47 0.65 7.49
N TRP A 23 2.31 1.46 8.55
CA TRP A 23 1.12 1.42 9.39
C TRP A 23 -0.15 1.84 8.62
N VAL A 24 -0.05 2.87 7.76
CA VAL A 24 -1.18 3.31 6.92
C VAL A 24 -1.45 2.30 5.81
N SER A 25 -0.41 1.80 5.13
CA SER A 25 -0.55 0.97 3.94
C SER A 25 -1.03 -0.45 4.23
N ARG A 26 -0.81 -0.99 5.44
CA ARG A 26 -1.15 -2.39 5.81
C ARG A 26 -2.59 -2.82 5.53
N ARG A 27 -3.52 -1.87 5.40
CA ARG A 27 -4.94 -2.16 5.13
C ARG A 27 -5.24 -2.30 3.63
N TYR A 28 -4.29 -1.91 2.78
CA TYR A 28 -4.43 -1.84 1.33
C TYR A 28 -3.49 -2.79 0.59
N VAL A 29 -2.50 -3.37 1.28
CA VAL A 29 -1.55 -4.34 0.69
C VAL A 29 -1.73 -5.70 1.31
N ALA A 30 -1.61 -6.75 0.49
CA ALA A 30 -1.79 -8.12 0.95
C ALA A 30 -0.60 -8.64 1.80
N GLY A 31 0.57 -8.01 1.65
CA GLY A 31 1.77 -8.24 2.44
C GLY A 31 3.05 -8.02 1.62
N PRO A 32 4.23 -8.20 2.23
CA PRO A 32 5.51 -7.99 1.56
C PRO A 32 5.93 -9.14 0.62
N THR A 33 5.32 -10.33 0.73
CA THR A 33 5.69 -11.51 -0.07
C THR A 33 4.50 -12.04 -0.89
N LEU A 34 4.79 -12.84 -1.92
CA LEU A 34 3.75 -13.53 -2.68
C LEU A 34 2.95 -14.51 -1.82
N ASP A 35 3.57 -15.15 -0.83
CA ASP A 35 2.87 -16.05 0.10
C ASP A 35 1.84 -15.29 0.94
N ASP A 36 2.12 -14.04 1.33
CA ASP A 36 1.13 -13.19 1.99
C ASP A 36 -0.08 -12.93 1.09
N ALA A 37 0.16 -12.62 -0.19
CA ALA A 37 -0.89 -12.41 -1.17
C ALA A 37 -1.76 -13.66 -1.34
N VAL A 38 -1.16 -14.84 -1.47
CA VAL A 38 -1.88 -16.12 -1.59
C VAL A 38 -2.73 -16.38 -0.35
N ARG A 39 -2.21 -16.14 0.87
CA ARG A 39 -3.00 -16.29 2.11
C ARG A 39 -4.22 -15.38 2.15
N VAL A 40 -4.06 -14.11 1.73
CA VAL A 40 -5.18 -13.16 1.68
C VAL A 40 -6.21 -13.59 0.64
N MET A 41 -5.77 -14.04 -0.54
CA MET A 41 -6.65 -14.56 -1.57
C MET A 41 -7.44 -15.77 -1.07
N GLN A 42 -6.78 -16.76 -0.48
CA GLN A 42 -7.44 -17.94 0.09
C GLN A 42 -8.52 -17.57 1.12
N ARG A 43 -8.21 -16.63 2.04
CA ARG A 43 -9.19 -16.15 3.03
C ARG A 43 -10.40 -15.49 2.38
N LEU A 44 -10.19 -14.74 1.30
CA LEU A 44 -11.25 -14.02 0.59
C LEU A 44 -11.98 -14.89 -0.45
N SER A 45 -11.41 -16.03 -0.84
CA SER A 45 -12.03 -16.96 -1.79
C SER A 45 -13.35 -17.53 -1.27
N ASP A 46 -13.48 -17.67 0.06
CA ASP A 46 -14.73 -18.09 0.72
C ASP A 46 -15.89 -17.12 0.45
N GLU A 47 -15.59 -15.89 0.04
CA GLU A 47 -16.57 -14.86 -0.35
C GLU A 47 -16.93 -14.91 -1.84
N GLY A 48 -16.38 -15.87 -2.60
CA GLY A 48 -16.58 -15.97 -4.06
C GLY A 48 -15.88 -14.86 -4.86
N ALA A 49 -14.87 -14.23 -4.29
CA ALA A 49 -14.16 -13.12 -4.91
C ALA A 49 -13.23 -13.58 -6.06
N CYS A 50 -13.13 -12.76 -7.10
CA CYS A 50 -12.10 -12.86 -8.13
C CYS A 50 -10.91 -11.95 -7.76
N PHE A 51 -9.69 -12.37 -8.09
CA PHE A 51 -8.47 -11.66 -7.70
C PHE A 51 -7.66 -11.22 -8.91
N THR A 52 -7.00 -10.08 -8.78
CA THR A 52 -5.89 -9.64 -9.63
C THR A 52 -4.76 -9.23 -8.70
N VAL A 53 -3.55 -9.67 -8.99
CA VAL A 53 -2.38 -9.39 -8.14
C VAL A 53 -1.53 -8.33 -8.82
N ASP A 54 -1.28 -7.23 -8.10
CA ASP A 54 -0.36 -6.16 -8.49
C ASP A 54 0.85 -6.19 -7.55
N VAL A 55 2.06 -6.20 -8.12
CA VAL A 55 3.32 -6.27 -7.36
C VAL A 55 3.85 -4.85 -7.20
N LEU A 56 3.73 -4.32 -5.98
CA LEU A 56 4.13 -2.94 -5.68
C LEU A 56 5.64 -2.81 -5.47
N GLY A 57 6.27 -1.91 -6.22
CA GLY A 57 7.64 -1.44 -5.95
C GLY A 57 8.74 -2.29 -6.57
N GLU A 58 8.69 -2.51 -7.88
CA GLU A 58 9.89 -2.81 -8.67
C GLU A 58 11.02 -1.80 -8.44
#